data_AF-A0A3M1DGP5-F1
#
_entry.id   AF-A0A3M1DGP5-F1
#
_cell.length_a   1.000
_cell.length_b   1.000
_cell.length_c   1.000
_cell.angle_alpha   90.00
_cell.angle_beta   90.00
_cell.angle_gamma   90.00
#
_symmetry.space_group_name_H-M   'P 1'
#
loop_
_entity.id
_entity.type
_entity.pdbx_description
1 polymer ?
#
loop_
_entity_poly.entity_id
_entity_poly.type
_entity_poly.pdbx_seq_one_letter_code
_entity_poly.pdbx_strand_id
1 'polypeptide(L)'
;MRLVYPGLLGLALGVGLGLLVGWVLWPVQYTNTAPVQLRQDYRNDYILMVAAAYHVERDLDAARGRLAQLDPEDPARPLVDLTETLIAQNGRPRDIQMLVRLAEDLGAATPPMLPYLQGFP
;
A
#
# COMPACT_ATOMS: atom_id res chain seq x y z
N MET A 1 -36.48 49.44 -8.65
CA MET A 1 -35.64 48.65 -7.73
C MET A 1 -36.16 47.22 -7.67
N ARG A 2 -36.03 46.46 -8.77
CA ARG A 2 -36.61 45.11 -8.93
C ARG A 2 -36.09 44.54 -10.26
N LEU A 3 -34.94 43.87 -10.28
CA LEU A 3 -34.58 42.92 -11.36
C LEU A 3 -33.30 42.11 -11.09
N VAL A 4 -32.85 41.98 -9.84
CA VAL A 4 -31.65 41.17 -9.49
C VAL A 4 -32.01 39.75 -9.00
N TYR A 5 -33.29 39.51 -8.73
CA TYR A 5 -33.80 38.22 -8.24
C TYR A 5 -33.63 37.02 -9.19
N PRO A 6 -33.80 37.13 -10.53
CA PRO A 6 -33.73 35.94 -11.39
C PRO A 6 -32.30 35.44 -11.60
N GLY A 7 -31.29 36.34 -11.58
CA GLY A 7 -29.88 35.96 -11.74
C GLY A 7 -29.36 35.16 -10.54
N LEU A 8 -29.76 35.55 -9.33
CA LEU A 8 -29.43 34.82 -8.11
C LEU A 8 -30.06 33.42 -8.09
N LEU A 9 -31.27 33.28 -8.63
CA LEU A 9 -31.95 31.98 -8.70
C LEU A 9 -31.25 31.02 -9.66
N GLY A 10 -30.80 31.52 -10.82
CA GLY A 10 -30.00 30.75 -11.77
C GLY A 10 -28.65 30.32 -11.20
N LEU A 11 -27.99 31.20 -10.44
CA LEU A 11 -26.73 30.89 -9.76
C LEU A 11 -26.93 29.85 -8.65
N ALA A 12 -27.98 30.00 -7.84
CA ALA A 12 -28.30 29.02 -6.80
C ALA A 12 -28.63 27.64 -7.38
N LEU A 13 -29.37 27.60 -8.50
CA LEU A 13 -29.67 26.35 -9.21
C LEU A 13 -28.41 25.73 -9.84
N GLY A 14 -27.55 26.52 -10.47
CA GLY A 14 -26.29 26.04 -11.06
C GLY A 14 -25.32 25.50 -10.00
N VAL A 15 -25.18 26.19 -8.87
CA VAL A 15 -24.36 25.74 -7.73
C VAL A 15 -24.95 24.50 -7.10
N GLY A 16 -26.27 24.46 -6.88
CA GLY A 16 -26.96 23.30 -6.32
C GLY A 16 -26.82 22.06 -7.18
N LEU A 17 -27.00 22.19 -8.50
CA LEU A 17 -26.83 21.11 -9.46
C LEU A 17 -25.35 20.69 -9.60
N GLY A 18 -24.41 21.65 -9.62
CA GLY A 18 -22.98 21.35 -9.67
C GLY A 18 -22.49 20.58 -8.44
N LEU A 19 -23.00 20.92 -7.25
CA LEU A 19 -22.74 20.18 -6.01
C LEU A 19 -23.38 18.79 -6.03
N LEU A 20 -24.64 18.67 -6.47
CA LEU A 20 -25.33 17.37 -6.56
C LEU A 20 -24.58 16.42 -7.50
N VAL A 21 -24.21 16.89 -8.68
CA VAL A 21 -23.44 16.13 -9.69
C VAL A 21 -22.05 15.79 -9.15
N GLY A 22 -21.36 16.77 -8.56
CA GLY A 22 -20.03 16.58 -7.97
C GLY A 22 -20.01 15.57 -6.82
N TRP A 23 -21.10 15.43 -6.07
CA TRP A 23 -21.17 14.55 -4.91
C TRP A 23 -21.74 13.14 -5.22
N VAL A 24 -22.59 13.01 -6.24
CA VAL A 24 -23.23 11.73 -6.63
C VAL A 24 -22.42 10.95 -7.65
N LEU A 25 -21.77 11.61 -8.63
CA LEU A 25 -20.97 10.92 -9.66
C LEU A 25 -19.53 10.66 -9.22
N TRP A 26 -19.01 11.49 -8.31
CA TRP A 26 -17.72 11.29 -7.68
C TRP A 26 -17.97 11.17 -6.18
N PRO A 27 -18.26 9.97 -5.65
CA PRO A 27 -18.03 9.77 -4.23
C PRO A 27 -16.57 10.14 -4.04
N VAL A 28 -16.32 11.20 -3.27
CA VAL A 28 -15.00 11.48 -2.73
C VAL A 28 -14.74 10.31 -1.80
N GLN A 29 -14.28 9.20 -2.37
CA GLN A 29 -13.50 8.26 -1.62
C GLN A 29 -12.29 9.11 -1.24
N TYR A 30 -12.37 9.67 -0.04
CA TYR A 30 -11.20 9.92 0.76
C TYR A 30 -10.54 8.55 0.90
N THR A 31 -9.82 8.11 -0.14
CA THR A 31 -8.78 7.10 -0.04
C THR A 31 -7.71 7.73 0.82
N ASN A 32 -8.00 7.74 2.12
CA ASN A 32 -7.12 8.00 3.23
C ASN A 32 -5.91 8.89 2.94
N THR A 33 -6.12 10.20 2.91
CA THR A 33 -5.09 11.14 3.36
C THR A 33 -5.01 11.07 4.90
N ALA A 34 -4.77 9.89 5.45
CA ALA A 34 -4.41 9.72 6.84
C ALA A 34 -2.88 9.83 6.92
N PRO A 35 -2.31 10.81 7.63
CA PRO A 35 -0.85 10.91 7.85
C PRO A 35 -0.25 9.62 8.45
N VAL A 36 -1.10 8.80 9.09
CA VAL A 36 -0.78 7.47 9.63
C VAL A 36 -0.60 6.43 8.52
N GLN A 37 -1.40 6.44 7.46
CA GLN A 37 -1.26 5.49 6.35
C GLN A 37 -0.02 5.79 5.52
N LEU A 38 0.30 7.07 5.34
CA LEU A 38 1.55 7.45 4.68
C LEU A 38 2.78 6.84 5.37
N ARG A 39 2.81 6.81 6.71
CA ARG A 39 3.88 6.16 7.49
C ARG A 39 3.92 4.64 7.32
N GLN A 40 2.76 3.99 7.24
CA GLN A 40 2.68 2.56 7.02
C GLN A 40 3.11 2.21 5.59
N ASP A 41 2.66 2.98 4.60
CA ASP A 41 3.03 2.82 3.20
C ASP A 41 4.54 3.06 2.99
N TYR A 42 5.14 4.07 3.65
CA TYR A 42 6.60 4.24 3.61
C TYR A 42 7.37 3.06 4.19
N ARG A 43 6.87 2.45 5.27
CA ARG A 43 7.47 1.23 5.83
C ARG A 43 7.34 0.07 4.84
N ASN A 44 6.18 -0.08 4.21
CA ASN A 44 5.91 -1.11 3.22
C ASN A 44 6.85 -0.97 2.01
N ASP A 45 6.96 0.24 1.46
CA ASP A 45 7.86 0.56 0.35
C ASP A 45 9.32 0.31 0.72
N TYR A 46 9.72 0.64 1.95
CA TYR A 46 11.07 0.33 2.43
C TYR A 46 11.34 -1.16 2.45
N ILE A 47 10.43 -1.99 2.98
CA ILE A 47 10.58 -3.45 3.01
C ILE A 47 10.66 -4.01 1.59
N LEU A 48 9.83 -3.49 0.67
CA LEU A 48 9.85 -3.83 -0.75
C LEU A 48 11.21 -3.50 -1.40
N MET A 49 11.76 -2.32 -1.11
CA MET A 49 13.10 -1.95 -1.57
C MET A 49 14.19 -2.86 -0.98
N VAL A 50 14.07 -3.26 0.28
CA VAL A 50 15.01 -4.22 0.90
C VAL A 50 14.95 -5.58 0.20
N ALA A 51 13.75 -6.08 -0.08
CA ALA A 51 13.57 -7.34 -0.82
C ALA A 51 14.08 -7.25 -2.27
N ALA A 52 13.85 -6.11 -2.94
CA ALA A 52 14.40 -5.87 -4.27
C ALA A 52 15.93 -5.78 -4.27
N ALA A 53 16.52 -5.09 -3.29
CA ALA A 53 17.97 -5.02 -3.10
C ALA A 53 18.55 -6.41 -2.82
N TYR A 54 17.92 -7.20 -1.94
CA TYR A 54 18.31 -8.59 -1.69
C TYR A 54 18.26 -9.45 -2.96
N HIS A 55 17.26 -9.25 -3.81
CA HIS A 55 17.17 -10.00 -5.06
C HIS A 55 18.37 -9.77 -5.99
N VAL A 56 18.95 -8.57 -5.98
CA VAL A 56 20.11 -8.18 -6.81
C VAL A 56 21.43 -8.48 -6.12
N GLU A 57 21.58 -8.08 -4.86
CA GLU A 57 22.82 -8.19 -4.08
C GLU A 57 23.03 -9.60 -3.51
N ARG A 58 21.93 -10.34 -3.29
CA ARG A 58 21.89 -11.67 -2.63
C ARG A 58 22.54 -11.68 -1.23
N ASP A 59 22.64 -10.52 -0.59
CA ASP A 59 23.19 -10.34 0.74
C ASP A 59 22.08 -10.38 1.81
N LEU A 60 21.96 -11.54 2.46
CA LEU A 60 20.94 -11.79 3.48
C LEU A 60 21.21 -10.99 4.76
N ASP A 61 22.47 -10.85 5.14
CA ASP A 61 22.86 -10.15 6.37
C ASP A 61 22.56 -8.65 6.26
N ALA A 62 22.83 -8.07 5.08
CA ALA A 62 22.48 -6.69 4.79
C ALA A 62 20.95 -6.48 4.74
N ALA A 63 20.19 -7.44 4.20
CA ALA A 63 18.73 -7.37 4.20
C ALA A 63 18.17 -7.45 5.64
N ARG A 64 18.65 -8.41 6.43
CA ARG A 64 18.29 -8.58 7.84
C ARG A 64 18.62 -7.32 8.65
N GLY A 65 19.81 -6.75 8.45
CA GLY A 65 20.25 -5.53 9.15
C GLY A 65 19.39 -4.31 8.82
N ARG A 66 18.90 -4.19 7.58
CA ARG A 66 17.95 -3.15 7.17
C ARG A 66 16.57 -3.36 7.81
N LEU A 67 16.08 -4.60 7.83
CA LEU A 67 14.81 -4.92 8.48
C LEU A 67 14.86 -4.75 10.01
N ALA A 68 16.00 -5.03 10.64
CA ALA A 68 16.21 -4.80 12.07
C ALA A 68 16.09 -3.32 12.48
N GLN A 69 16.22 -2.38 11.52
CA GLN A 69 15.97 -0.96 11.79
C GLN A 69 14.47 -0.66 11.98
N LEU A 70 13.59 -1.50 11.43
CA LEU A 70 12.14 -1.37 11.56
C LEU A 70 11.61 -2.04 12.82
N ASP A 71 12.14 -3.22 13.13
CA ASP A 71 11.84 -4.00 14.33
C ASP A 71 13.13 -4.72 14.80
N PRO A 72 13.77 -4.23 15.87
CA PRO A 72 15.00 -4.82 16.41
C PRO A 72 14.79 -6.18 17.08
N GLU A 73 13.59 -6.46 17.57
CA GLU A 73 13.25 -7.69 18.31
C GLU A 73 13.01 -8.84 17.32
N ASP A 74 12.27 -8.55 16.24
CA ASP A 74 12.03 -9.49 15.15
C ASP A 74 12.13 -8.82 13.78
N PRO A 75 13.32 -8.87 13.12
CA PRO A 75 13.52 -8.25 11.83
C PRO A 75 12.66 -8.88 10.73
N ALA A 76 12.22 -10.13 10.86
CA ALA A 76 11.43 -10.79 9.83
C ALA A 76 9.93 -10.45 9.93
N ARG A 77 9.46 -10.03 11.11
CA ARG A 77 8.03 -9.76 11.34
C ARG A 77 7.44 -8.70 10.41
N PRO A 78 8.03 -7.50 10.22
CA PRO A 78 7.46 -6.51 9.30
C PRO A 78 7.39 -7.03 7.85
N LEU A 79 8.37 -7.85 7.45
CA LEU A 79 8.40 -8.48 6.13
C LEU A 79 7.25 -9.48 5.98
N VAL A 80 7.04 -10.34 6.96
CA VAL A 80 5.95 -11.33 6.97
C VAL A 80 4.59 -10.63 6.92
N ASP A 81 4.37 -9.65 7.80
CA ASP A 81 3.12 -8.89 7.89
C ASP A 81 2.78 -8.21 6.55
N LEU A 82 3.77 -7.60 5.90
CA LEU A 82 3.58 -6.99 4.58
C LEU A 82 3.25 -8.03 3.51
N THR A 83 3.97 -9.15 3.51
CA THR A 83 3.80 -10.22 2.52
C THR A 83 2.39 -10.82 2.59
N GLU A 84 1.91 -11.13 3.79
CA GLU A 84 0.56 -11.64 4.00
C GLU A 84 -0.50 -10.62 3.61
N THR A 85 -0.28 -9.34 3.94
CA THR A 85 -1.16 -8.24 3.53
C THR A 85 -1.25 -8.14 2.01
N LEU A 86 -0.13 -8.22 1.29
CA LEU A 86 -0.12 -8.19 -0.18
C LEU A 86 -0.78 -9.42 -0.79
N ILE A 87 -0.62 -10.61 -0.19
CA ILE A 87 -1.32 -11.83 -0.63
C ILE A 87 -2.84 -11.65 -0.47
N ALA A 88 -3.30 -11.16 0.68
CA ALA A 88 -4.72 -10.92 0.95
C ALA A 88 -5.33 -9.84 0.02
N GLN A 89 -4.53 -8.84 -0.35
CA GLN A 89 -4.97 -7.74 -1.23
C GLN A 89 -4.85 -8.06 -2.73
N ASN A 90 -4.39 -9.26 -3.11
CA ASN A 90 -4.05 -9.59 -4.50
C ASN A 90 -3.04 -8.58 -5.10
N GLY A 91 -2.00 -8.27 -4.32
CA GLY A 91 -0.88 -7.44 -4.74
C GLY A 91 -0.13 -8.03 -5.93
N ARG A 92 0.88 -7.31 -6.43
CA ARG A 92 1.60 -7.73 -7.62
C ARG A 92 2.34 -9.06 -7.35
N PRO A 93 2.19 -10.09 -8.20
CA PRO A 93 2.84 -11.38 -7.98
C PRO A 93 4.37 -11.31 -7.89
N ARG A 94 5.00 -10.41 -8.64
CA ARG A 94 6.45 -10.18 -8.59
C ARG A 94 6.92 -9.69 -7.22
N ASP A 95 6.19 -8.74 -6.64
CA ASP A 95 6.53 -8.14 -5.35
C ASP A 95 6.37 -9.18 -4.25
N ILE A 96 5.26 -9.93 -4.27
CA ILE A 96 5.00 -11.05 -3.36
C ILE A 96 6.13 -12.08 -3.48
N GLN A 97 6.54 -12.47 -4.68
CA GLN A 97 7.63 -13.45 -4.87
C GLN A 97 8.97 -12.98 -4.30
N MET A 98 9.33 -11.70 -4.45
CA MET A 98 10.57 -11.16 -3.88
C MET A 98 10.55 -11.18 -2.35
N LEU A 99 9.42 -10.77 -1.77
CA LEU A 99 9.25 -10.75 -0.31
C LEU A 99 9.23 -12.16 0.27
N VAL A 100 8.52 -13.08 -0.38
CA VAL A 100 8.43 -14.50 0.00
C VAL A 100 9.82 -15.17 -0.05
N ARG A 101 10.63 -14.89 -1.07
CA ARG A 101 12.02 -15.39 -1.13
C ARG A 101 12.86 -14.89 0.03
N LEU A 102 12.81 -13.59 0.31
CA LEU A 102 13.54 -13.03 1.45
C LEU A 102 13.05 -13.65 2.77
N ALA A 103 11.74 -13.87 2.92
CA ALA A 103 11.17 -14.50 4.11
C ALA A 103 11.62 -15.97 4.25
N GLU A 104 11.67 -16.71 3.15
CA GLU A 104 12.19 -18.09 3.11
C GLU A 104 13.66 -18.14 3.49
N ASP A 105 14.50 -17.31 2.87
CA ASP A 105 15.94 -17.27 3.12
C ASP A 105 16.25 -16.81 4.57
N LEU A 106 15.36 -16.02 5.19
CA LEU A 106 15.41 -15.65 6.61
C LEU A 106 14.84 -16.72 7.56
N GLY A 107 14.22 -17.79 7.04
CA GLY A 107 13.58 -18.84 7.83
C GLY A 107 12.25 -18.43 8.46
N ALA A 108 11.61 -17.38 7.95
CA ALA A 108 10.37 -16.79 8.44
C ALA A 108 9.17 -17.00 7.49
N ALA A 109 9.27 -17.93 6.53
CA ALA A 109 8.19 -18.23 5.60
C ALA A 109 6.95 -18.76 6.33
N THR A 110 5.77 -18.21 6.00
CA THR A 110 4.48 -18.63 6.58
C THR A 110 3.66 -19.47 5.59
N PRO A 111 2.67 -20.26 6.06
CA PRO A 111 1.80 -21.07 5.20
C PRO A 111 1.17 -20.35 3.98
N PRO A 112 0.68 -19.10 4.08
CA PRO A 112 0.13 -18.38 2.91
C PRO A 112 1.17 -18.10 1.81
N MET A 113 2.47 -18.17 2.12
CA MET A 113 3.55 -17.95 1.16
C MET A 113 3.89 -19.20 0.32
N LEU A 114 3.51 -20.39 0.79
CA LEU A 114 3.84 -21.67 0.14
C LEU A 114 3.47 -21.74 -1.35
N PRO A 115 2.30 -21.26 -1.81
CA PRO A 115 1.97 -21.28 -3.25
C PRO A 115 2.93 -20.44 -4.10
N TYR A 116 3.51 -19.39 -3.53
CA TYR A 116 4.44 -18.48 -4.22
C TYR A 116 5.87 -19.01 -4.26
N LEU A 117 6.22 -19.93 -3.36
CA LEU A 117 7.47 -20.69 -3.39
C LEU A 117 7.45 -21.79 -4.44
N GLN A 118 6.30 -22.45 -4.61
CA GLN A 118 6.10 -23.53 -5.58
C GLN A 118 6.03 -23.06 -7.04
N GLY A 119 5.88 -21.75 -7.27
CA GLY A 119 5.87 -21.15 -8.61
C GLY A 119 7.24 -21.10 -9.31
N PHE A 120 8.30 -21.62 -8.70
CA PHE A 120 9.64 -21.70 -9.29
C PHE A 120 9.84 -23.04 -10.03
N PRO A 121 10.06 -23.03 -11.36
CA PRO A 121 10.64 -24.16 -12.07
C PRO A 121 12.14 -24.32 -11.77
#